data_AF-A0AB39SS19-F1
#
_entry.id   AF-A0AB39SS19-F1
#
_cell.length_a   1.000
_cell.length_b   1.000
_cell.length_c   1.000
_cell.angle_alpha   90.00
_cell.angle_beta   90.00
_cell.angle_gamma   90.00
#
_symmetry.space_group_name_H-M   'P 1'
#
loop_
_entity.id
_entity.type
_entity.pdbx_description
1 polymer ?
#
loop_
_entity_poly.entity_id
_entity_poly.type
_entity_poly.pdbx_seq_one_letter_code
_entity_poly.pdbx_strand_id
1 'polypeptide(L)'
;MSTATPGGRALSPAVVVLSGVVGGISATVGTLLAVASLTGHAAGAWVSPEALSPGLVGAAMAGVAPALFTVGRARVWEEVRCLVLPLAIVLVGLFTVTLLNAGSLQAVRGGPLFLALFSLGWVATLGVLALAAVGCLAAQYRRRPAGAEASGRRPVAPLPAWSKPPLAVLGSGWLGIGAGLLFFPAFWGALLPWTVNRADAQGLGVWALALGVGVLGSLVEDDLARIRPALRAVPAVALALAVVLGARAATVDWASGPGAALVTLVAGLFATGASGHWLLTRAVRRGEDTAL
;
A
#
# COMPACT_ATOMS: atom_id res chain seq x y z
N MET A 1 -34.68 -20.88 -10.11
CA MET A 1 -33.72 -20.17 -9.24
C MET A 1 -32.54 -19.74 -10.11
N SER A 2 -32.65 -18.58 -10.76
CA SER A 2 -31.62 -18.09 -11.68
C SER A 2 -30.47 -17.51 -10.86
N THR A 3 -29.31 -18.16 -10.89
CA THR A 3 -28.08 -17.66 -10.31
C THR A 3 -27.59 -16.50 -11.16
N ALA A 4 -28.05 -15.29 -10.80
CA ALA A 4 -27.52 -14.05 -11.37
C ALA A 4 -25.99 -14.10 -11.26
N THR A 5 -25.33 -14.24 -12.41
CA THR A 5 -23.89 -14.29 -12.49
C THR A 5 -23.37 -12.94 -11.99
N PRO A 6 -22.38 -12.87 -11.09
CA PRO A 6 -21.87 -11.60 -10.60
C PRO A 6 -21.38 -10.76 -11.79
N GLY A 7 -22.11 -9.70 -12.13
CA GLY A 7 -21.78 -8.81 -13.24
C GLY A 7 -20.47 -8.08 -12.94
N GLY A 8 -19.40 -8.50 -13.61
CA GLY A 8 -18.03 -8.00 -13.40
C GLY A 8 -17.01 -8.95 -14.03
N ARG A 9 -15.76 -8.50 -14.15
CA ARG A 9 -14.72 -9.40 -14.68
C ARG A 9 -14.36 -10.41 -13.60
N ALA A 10 -14.51 -11.70 -13.88
CA ALA A 10 -14.16 -12.76 -12.94
C ALA A 10 -12.70 -12.62 -12.47
N LEU A 11 -12.49 -12.71 -11.15
CA LEU A 11 -11.17 -12.61 -10.55
C LEU A 11 -10.32 -13.84 -10.91
N SER A 12 -9.11 -13.63 -11.42
CA SER A 12 -8.19 -14.74 -11.69
C SER A 12 -7.71 -15.38 -10.38
N PRO A 13 -7.72 -16.72 -10.26
CA PRO A 13 -7.12 -17.43 -9.11
C PRO A 13 -5.65 -17.05 -8.88
N ALA A 14 -4.92 -16.71 -9.95
CA ALA A 14 -3.53 -16.28 -9.86
C ALA A 14 -3.38 -14.97 -9.05
N VAL A 15 -4.34 -14.03 -9.17
CA VAL A 15 -4.34 -12.79 -8.38
C VAL A 15 -4.59 -13.08 -6.91
N VAL A 16 -5.45 -14.05 -6.60
CA VAL A 16 -5.73 -14.49 -5.22
C VAL A 16 -4.49 -15.12 -4.60
N VAL A 17 -3.84 -16.05 -5.31
CA VAL A 17 -2.60 -16.71 -4.85
C VAL A 17 -1.49 -15.66 -4.65
N LEU A 18 -1.28 -14.78 -5.64
CA LEU A 18 -0.29 -13.71 -5.53
C LEU A 18 -0.56 -12.82 -4.30
N SER A 19 -1.81 -12.40 -4.10
CA SER A 19 -2.19 -11.57 -2.95
C SER A 19 -1.96 -12.29 -1.62
N GLY A 20 -2.28 -13.59 -1.55
CA GLY A 20 -2.03 -14.40 -0.36
C GLY A 20 -0.53 -14.55 -0.04
N VAL A 21 0.29 -14.83 -1.06
CA VAL A 21 1.75 -14.95 -0.92
C VAL A 21 2.35 -13.61 -0.48
N VAL A 22 2.00 -12.51 -1.15
CA VAL A 22 2.49 -11.18 -0.77
C VAL A 22 1.98 -10.79 0.61
N GLY A 23 0.74 -11.14 0.97
CA GLY A 23 0.21 -10.94 2.32
C GLY A 23 1.03 -11.68 3.38
N GLY A 24 1.38 -12.94 3.14
CA GLY A 24 2.24 -13.72 4.03
C GLY A 24 3.63 -13.11 4.21
N ILE A 25 4.28 -12.74 3.10
CA ILE A 25 5.60 -12.08 3.11
C ILE A 25 5.51 -10.73 3.82
N SER A 26 4.46 -9.95 3.53
CA SER A 26 4.30 -8.61 4.12
C SER A 26 4.03 -8.69 5.61
N ALA A 27 3.29 -9.70 6.08
CA ALA A 27 3.11 -9.96 7.50
C ALA A 27 4.41 -10.36 8.18
N THR A 28 5.20 -11.28 7.60
CA THR A 28 6.43 -11.79 8.24
C THR A 28 7.60 -10.81 8.12
N VAL A 29 8.01 -10.48 6.89
CA VAL A 29 9.13 -9.57 6.61
C VAL A 29 8.79 -8.15 7.08
N GLY A 30 7.56 -7.68 6.86
CA GLY A 30 7.16 -6.36 7.31
C GLY A 30 7.23 -6.21 8.83
N THR A 31 6.70 -7.19 9.57
CA THR A 31 6.80 -7.20 11.03
C THR A 31 8.25 -7.30 11.49
N LEU A 32 9.07 -8.14 10.85
CA LEU A 32 10.50 -8.26 11.18
C LEU A 32 11.22 -6.91 11.05
N LEU A 33 11.01 -6.20 9.93
CA LEU A 33 11.62 -4.89 9.69
C LEU A 33 11.10 -3.83 10.67
N ALA A 34 9.80 -3.81 10.96
CA ALA A 34 9.21 -2.91 11.94
C ALA A 34 9.80 -3.16 13.34
N VAL A 35 9.83 -4.41 13.81
CA VAL A 35 10.39 -4.79 15.12
C VAL A 35 11.89 -4.48 15.19
N ALA A 36 12.65 -4.79 14.14
CA ALA A 36 14.06 -4.40 14.06
C ALA A 36 14.23 -2.89 14.24
N SER A 37 13.39 -2.08 13.58
CA SER A 37 13.41 -0.63 13.76
C SER A 37 13.05 -0.19 15.17
N LEU A 38 12.08 -0.84 15.83
CA LEU A 38 11.72 -0.53 17.21
C LEU A 38 12.88 -0.81 18.17
N THR A 39 13.71 -1.81 17.87
CA THR A 39 14.93 -2.11 18.62
C THR A 39 16.15 -1.27 18.18
N GLY A 40 15.97 -0.32 17.26
CA GLY A 40 17.03 0.58 16.78
C GLY A 40 17.95 -0.02 15.71
N HIS A 41 17.65 -1.21 15.19
CA HIS A 41 18.46 -1.85 14.15
C HIS A 41 17.99 -1.41 12.76
N ALA A 42 18.91 -0.85 11.97
CA ALA A 42 18.71 -0.57 10.55
C ALA A 42 18.80 -1.84 9.69
N ALA A 43 17.87 -2.77 9.92
CA ALA A 43 17.75 -4.00 9.14
C ALA A 43 16.96 -3.72 7.86
N GLY A 44 17.50 -4.09 6.71
CA GLY A 44 16.89 -3.86 5.40
C GLY A 44 17.69 -4.50 4.28
N ALA A 45 17.14 -4.48 3.07
CA ALA A 45 17.81 -5.06 1.89
C ALA A 45 19.03 -4.24 1.44
N TRP A 46 19.03 -2.94 1.73
CA TRP A 46 20.14 -2.03 1.49
C TRP A 46 20.59 -1.37 2.79
N VAL A 47 21.80 -0.81 2.76
CA VAL A 47 22.35 -0.06 3.90
C VAL A 47 21.56 1.23 4.08
N SER A 48 21.04 1.45 5.28
CA SER A 48 20.26 2.64 5.67
C SER A 48 21.00 3.41 6.75
N PRO A 49 20.95 4.75 6.80
CA PRO A 49 21.64 5.54 7.81
C PRO A 49 20.96 5.38 9.19
N GLU A 50 19.64 5.23 9.20
CA GLU A 50 18.83 5.10 10.40
C GLU A 50 17.84 3.94 10.26
N ALA A 51 17.36 3.45 11.41
CA ALA A 51 16.41 2.35 11.46
C ALA A 51 14.99 2.74 11.04
N LEU A 52 14.67 4.04 11.05
CA LEU A 52 13.33 4.56 10.81
C LEU A 52 12.80 4.21 9.42
N SER A 53 13.56 4.46 8.35
CA SER A 53 13.08 4.24 6.98
C SER A 53 12.77 2.76 6.68
N PRO A 54 13.65 1.79 6.99
CA PRO A 54 13.30 0.37 6.90
C PRO A 54 12.11 -0.03 7.79
N GLY A 55 12.01 0.57 8.97
CA GLY A 55 10.87 0.40 9.88
C GLY A 55 9.54 0.83 9.28
N LEU A 56 9.51 1.99 8.62
CA LEU A 56 8.31 2.51 7.94
C LEU A 56 7.90 1.65 6.75
N VAL A 57 8.87 1.17 5.96
CA VAL A 57 8.60 0.18 4.90
C VAL A 57 8.02 -1.10 5.51
N GLY A 58 8.61 -1.59 6.59
CA GLY A 58 8.12 -2.76 7.33
C GLY A 58 6.71 -2.58 7.87
N ALA A 59 6.43 -1.43 8.47
CA ALA A 59 5.11 -1.06 8.98
C ALA A 59 4.06 -1.00 7.86
N ALA A 60 4.40 -0.44 6.70
CA ALA A 60 3.49 -0.40 5.56
C ALA A 60 3.19 -1.81 5.02
N MET A 61 4.21 -2.67 4.92
CA MET A 61 4.05 -4.09 4.59
C MET A 61 3.14 -4.81 5.59
N ALA A 62 3.43 -4.70 6.89
CA ALA A 62 2.64 -5.35 7.93
C ALA A 62 1.19 -4.84 7.94
N GLY A 63 0.99 -3.52 7.76
CA GLY A 63 -0.33 -2.90 7.75
C GLY A 63 -1.20 -3.29 6.55
N VAL A 64 -0.62 -3.54 5.37
CA VAL A 64 -1.40 -3.95 4.19
C VAL A 64 -1.76 -5.45 4.21
N ALA A 65 -0.99 -6.27 4.92
CA ALA A 65 -1.12 -7.73 4.91
C ALA A 65 -2.55 -8.26 5.21
N PRO A 66 -3.27 -7.78 6.25
CA PRO A 66 -4.63 -8.25 6.53
C PRO A 66 -5.59 -8.04 5.36
N ALA A 67 -5.46 -6.93 4.62
CA ALA A 67 -6.31 -6.64 3.48
C ALA A 67 -6.02 -7.58 2.30
N LEU A 68 -4.76 -7.95 2.08
CA LEU A 68 -4.38 -8.89 1.02
C LEU A 68 -4.99 -10.28 1.23
N PHE A 69 -5.11 -10.75 2.47
CA PHE A 69 -5.81 -12.00 2.78
C PHE A 69 -7.33 -11.94 2.52
N THR A 70 -7.91 -10.73 2.39
CA THR A 70 -9.33 -10.59 2.06
C THR A 70 -9.61 -10.68 0.56
N VAL A 71 -8.59 -10.60 -0.30
CA VAL A 71 -8.73 -10.69 -1.77
C VAL A 71 -9.36 -12.02 -2.20
N GLY A 72 -9.04 -13.12 -1.51
CA GLY A 72 -9.62 -14.43 -1.81
C GLY A 72 -11.12 -14.55 -1.55
N ARG A 73 -11.74 -13.56 -0.88
CA ARG A 73 -13.19 -13.49 -0.67
C ARG A 73 -13.91 -12.71 -1.77
N ALA A 74 -13.19 -11.98 -2.62
CA ALA A 74 -13.77 -11.20 -3.69
C ALA A 74 -14.15 -12.11 -4.88
N ARG A 75 -15.27 -11.80 -5.53
CA ARG A 75 -15.75 -12.57 -6.68
C ARG A 75 -15.45 -11.90 -8.02
N VAL A 76 -15.35 -10.57 -8.01
CA VAL A 76 -15.13 -9.76 -9.20
C VAL A 76 -13.87 -8.91 -9.06
N TRP A 77 -13.20 -8.65 -10.17
CA TRP A 77 -11.98 -7.84 -10.27
C TRP A 77 -12.17 -6.44 -9.70
N GLU A 78 -13.34 -5.85 -9.92
CA GLU A 78 -13.67 -4.49 -9.54
C GLU A 78 -13.66 -4.30 -8.00
N GLU A 79 -13.94 -5.34 -7.22
CA GLU A 79 -13.87 -5.31 -5.76
C GLU A 79 -12.44 -5.23 -5.22
N VAL A 80 -11.44 -5.57 -6.03
CA VAL A 80 -10.05 -5.70 -5.58
C VAL A 80 -9.08 -4.83 -6.36
N ARG A 81 -9.46 -4.25 -7.50
CA ARG A 81 -8.56 -3.45 -8.35
C ARG A 81 -7.93 -2.27 -7.61
N CYS A 82 -8.66 -1.62 -6.71
CA CYS A 82 -8.14 -0.52 -5.89
C CYS A 82 -7.09 -0.96 -4.85
N LEU A 83 -6.98 -2.26 -4.57
CA LEU A 83 -5.93 -2.84 -3.71
C LEU A 83 -4.81 -3.48 -4.54
N VAL A 84 -5.16 -4.19 -5.63
CA VAL A 84 -4.20 -4.92 -6.47
C VAL A 84 -3.35 -3.99 -7.33
N LEU A 85 -3.88 -2.85 -7.78
CA LEU A 85 -3.07 -1.87 -8.53
C LEU A 85 -1.97 -1.24 -7.66
N PRO A 86 -2.25 -0.70 -6.46
CA PRO A 86 -1.20 -0.30 -5.51
C PRO A 86 -0.22 -1.42 -5.16
N LEU A 87 -0.70 -2.65 -4.99
CA LEU A 87 0.17 -3.82 -4.75
C LEU A 87 1.18 -4.01 -5.87
N ALA A 88 0.74 -3.98 -7.13
CA ALA A 88 1.63 -4.12 -8.28
C ALA A 88 2.63 -2.96 -8.36
N ILE A 89 2.21 -1.74 -8.05
CA ILE A 89 3.10 -0.58 -7.93
C ILE A 89 4.17 -0.82 -6.88
N VAL A 90 3.81 -1.34 -5.70
CA VAL A 90 4.79 -1.64 -4.64
C VAL A 90 5.79 -2.68 -5.12
N LEU A 91 5.33 -3.79 -5.71
CA LEU A 91 6.23 -4.87 -6.12
C LEU A 91 7.17 -4.44 -7.25
N VAL A 92 6.64 -3.84 -8.32
CA VAL A 92 7.43 -3.39 -9.47
C VAL A 92 8.32 -2.20 -9.07
N GLY A 93 7.78 -1.26 -8.30
CA GLY A 93 8.48 -0.09 -7.82
C GLY A 93 9.65 -0.45 -6.91
N LEU A 94 9.42 -1.25 -5.87
CA LEU A 94 10.49 -1.67 -4.95
C LEU A 94 11.54 -2.52 -5.68
N PHE A 95 11.13 -3.40 -6.60
CA PHE A 95 12.08 -4.15 -7.42
C PHE A 95 12.95 -3.21 -8.26
N THR A 96 12.34 -2.23 -8.94
CA THR A 96 13.04 -1.22 -9.74
C THR A 96 14.01 -0.41 -8.88
N VAL A 97 13.57 0.08 -7.72
CA VAL A 97 14.42 0.81 -6.77
C VAL A 97 15.59 -0.04 -6.28
N THR A 98 15.34 -1.32 -6.00
CA THR A 98 16.36 -2.29 -5.57
C THR A 98 17.44 -2.45 -6.65
N LEU A 99 17.05 -2.56 -7.92
CA LEU A 99 17.98 -2.65 -9.05
C LEU A 99 18.75 -1.35 -9.28
N LEU A 100 18.07 -0.21 -9.26
CA LEU A 100 18.70 1.11 -9.45
C LEU A 100 19.71 1.44 -8.35
N ASN A 101 19.52 0.90 -7.14
CA ASN A 101 20.40 1.09 -6.00
C ASN A 101 21.17 -0.19 -5.65
N ALA A 102 21.46 -1.05 -6.63
CA ALA A 102 22.14 -2.33 -6.40
C ALA A 102 23.47 -2.17 -5.63
N GLY A 103 24.22 -1.08 -5.87
CA GLY A 103 25.47 -0.76 -5.16
C GLY A 103 25.30 -0.41 -3.66
N SER A 104 24.07 -0.23 -3.19
CA SER A 104 23.75 -0.01 -1.76
C SER A 104 23.27 -1.28 -1.05
N LEU A 105 23.08 -2.38 -1.78
CA LEU A 105 22.62 -3.64 -1.22
C LEU A 105 23.64 -4.19 -0.23
N GLN A 106 23.12 -4.78 0.85
CA GLN A 106 23.96 -5.44 1.88
C GLN A 106 24.81 -6.56 1.26
N ALA A 107 24.29 -7.25 0.24
CA ALA A 107 25.02 -8.28 -0.49
C ALA A 107 26.24 -7.74 -1.28
N VAL A 108 26.22 -6.47 -1.68
CA VAL A 108 27.28 -5.85 -2.50
C VAL A 108 28.27 -5.07 -1.64
N ARG A 109 27.78 -4.28 -0.68
CA ARG A 109 28.65 -3.50 0.22
C ARG A 109 29.41 -4.37 1.23
N GLY A 110 28.93 -5.58 1.47
CA GLY A 110 29.43 -6.43 2.55
C GLY A 110 28.82 -6.06 3.90
N GLY A 111 28.73 -7.04 4.79
CA GLY A 111 28.09 -6.92 6.09
C GLY A 111 27.87 -8.29 6.72
N PRO A 112 27.09 -8.36 7.81
CA PRO A 112 26.69 -9.63 8.42
C PRO A 112 26.05 -10.56 7.38
N LEU A 113 26.48 -11.84 7.36
CA LEU A 113 26.01 -12.84 6.39
C LEU A 113 24.49 -12.89 6.29
N PHE A 114 23.80 -12.79 7.42
CA PHE A 114 22.34 -12.76 7.47
C PHE A 114 21.73 -11.62 6.64
N LEU A 115 22.28 -10.40 6.71
CA LEU A 115 21.78 -9.25 5.96
C LEU A 115 22.12 -9.35 4.47
N ALA A 116 23.27 -9.93 4.13
CA ALA A 116 23.62 -10.23 2.73
C ALA A 116 22.66 -11.25 2.12
N LEU A 117 22.39 -12.37 2.82
CA LEU A 117 21.42 -13.37 2.39
C LEU A 117 20.00 -12.81 2.32
N PHE A 118 19.61 -11.98 3.29
CA PHE A 118 18.32 -11.27 3.28
C PHE A 118 18.19 -10.36 2.05
N SER A 119 19.25 -9.61 1.71
CA SER A 119 19.28 -8.75 0.53
C SER A 119 19.16 -9.54 -0.78
N LEU A 120 19.84 -10.67 -0.92
CA LEU A 120 19.69 -11.56 -2.07
C LEU A 120 18.27 -12.15 -2.14
N GLY A 121 17.75 -12.62 -1.01
CA GLY A 121 16.38 -13.13 -0.90
C GLY A 121 15.35 -12.07 -1.25
N TRP A 122 15.56 -10.82 -0.83
CA TRP A 122 14.73 -9.67 -1.17
C TRP A 122 14.69 -9.41 -2.67
N VAL A 123 15.85 -9.34 -3.34
CA VAL A 123 15.96 -9.15 -4.80
C VAL A 123 15.25 -10.27 -5.56
N ALA A 124 15.56 -11.53 -5.21
CA ALA A 124 14.99 -12.70 -5.89
C ALA A 124 13.46 -12.76 -5.71
N THR A 125 13.00 -12.58 -4.47
CA THR A 125 11.56 -12.61 -4.14
C THR A 125 10.82 -11.48 -4.82
N LEU A 126 11.31 -10.23 -4.75
CA LEU A 126 10.68 -9.10 -5.43
C LEU A 126 10.69 -9.27 -6.95
N GLY A 127 11.77 -9.80 -7.54
CA GLY A 127 11.83 -10.06 -8.97
C GLY A 127 10.75 -11.04 -9.43
N VAL A 128 10.61 -12.18 -8.74
CA VAL A 128 9.56 -13.17 -9.02
C VAL A 128 8.17 -12.56 -8.82
N LEU A 129 7.93 -11.86 -7.71
CA LEU A 129 6.63 -11.28 -7.41
C LEU A 129 6.25 -10.13 -8.36
N ALA A 130 7.21 -9.31 -8.78
CA ALA A 130 6.98 -8.23 -9.75
C ALA A 130 6.58 -8.81 -11.12
N LEU A 131 7.30 -9.82 -11.60
CA LEU A 131 6.95 -10.52 -12.85
C LEU A 131 5.58 -11.19 -12.74
N ALA A 132 5.30 -11.85 -11.61
CA ALA A 132 3.99 -12.46 -11.35
C ALA A 132 2.86 -11.42 -11.31
N ALA A 133 3.09 -10.26 -10.70
CA ALA A 133 2.12 -9.17 -10.63
C ALA A 133 1.81 -8.60 -12.03
N VAL A 134 2.84 -8.30 -12.83
CA VAL A 134 2.68 -7.83 -14.20
C VAL A 134 1.96 -8.88 -15.06
N GLY A 135 2.36 -10.15 -14.95
CA GLY A 135 1.72 -11.27 -15.66
C GLY A 135 0.24 -11.44 -15.26
N CYS A 136 -0.06 -11.38 -13.97
CA CYS A 136 -1.43 -11.45 -13.46
C CYS A 136 -2.29 -10.28 -13.95
N LEU A 137 -1.76 -9.05 -13.89
CA LEU A 137 -2.46 -7.86 -14.38
C LEU A 137 -2.69 -7.94 -15.89
N ALA A 138 -1.66 -8.25 -16.67
CA ALA A 138 -1.78 -8.39 -18.12
C ALA A 138 -2.82 -9.46 -18.49
N ALA A 139 -2.79 -10.62 -17.83
CA ALA A 139 -3.78 -11.68 -18.03
C ALA A 139 -5.19 -11.22 -17.62
N GLN A 140 -5.33 -10.51 -16.51
CA GLN A 140 -6.62 -10.01 -16.03
C GLN A 140 -7.20 -8.96 -17.00
N TYR A 141 -6.41 -8.01 -17.49
CA TYR A 141 -6.89 -6.99 -18.43
C TYR A 141 -7.18 -7.54 -19.83
N ARG A 142 -6.51 -8.63 -20.24
CA ARG A 142 -6.82 -9.33 -21.50
C ARG A 142 -8.15 -10.08 -21.47
N ARG A 143 -8.67 -10.46 -20.29
CA ARG A 143 -9.98 -11.10 -20.17
C ARG A 143 -11.10 -10.11 -20.51
N ARG A 144 -11.96 -10.47 -21.45
CA ARG A 144 -13.14 -9.67 -21.80
C ARG A 144 -14.08 -9.56 -20.59
N PRO A 145 -14.72 -8.40 -20.39
CA PRO A 145 -15.80 -8.27 -19.41
C PRO A 145 -16.90 -9.29 -19.72
N ALA A 146 -17.43 -9.97 -18.70
CA ALA A 146 -18.58 -10.84 -18.89
C ALA A 146 -19.84 -9.97 -19.06
N GLY A 147 -20.30 -9.82 -20.30
CA GLY A 147 -21.57 -9.19 -20.65
C GLY A 147 -21.57 -7.65 -20.72
N ALA A 148 -22.49 -7.12 -21.53
CA ALA A 148 -22.69 -5.69 -21.79
C ALA A 148 -23.17 -4.88 -20.56
N GLU A 149 -23.55 -5.54 -19.46
CA GLU A 149 -24.04 -4.93 -18.22
C GLU A 149 -22.95 -4.68 -17.17
N ALA A 150 -21.73 -5.22 -17.36
CA ALA A 150 -20.66 -5.16 -16.36
C ALA A 150 -20.11 -3.74 -16.11
N SER A 151 -20.33 -2.81 -17.04
CA SER A 151 -19.94 -1.41 -16.94
C SER A 151 -21.05 -0.49 -16.39
N GLY A 152 -22.27 -0.99 -16.20
CA GLY A 152 -23.46 -0.17 -15.92
C GLY A 152 -24.01 -0.26 -14.50
N ARG A 153 -23.38 -1.00 -13.58
CA ARG A 153 -23.95 -1.15 -12.23
C ARG A 153 -23.84 0.15 -11.44
N ARG A 154 -24.99 0.75 -11.17
CA ARG A 154 -25.16 1.94 -10.32
C ARG A 154 -24.43 1.73 -8.98
N PRO A 155 -23.71 2.75 -8.46
CA PRO A 155 -23.02 2.65 -7.17
C PRO A 155 -24.00 2.17 -6.08
N VAL A 156 -23.62 1.10 -5.38
CA VAL A 156 -24.48 0.52 -4.33
C VAL A 156 -24.41 1.36 -3.06
N ALA A 157 -23.23 1.92 -2.77
CA ALA A 157 -23.00 2.83 -1.67
C ALA A 157 -22.03 3.95 -2.12
N PRO A 158 -22.51 5.01 -2.79
CA PRO A 158 -21.64 6.06 -3.31
C PRO A 158 -20.87 6.79 -2.21
N LEU A 159 -19.69 7.32 -2.53
CA LEU A 159 -18.96 8.15 -1.57
C LEU A 159 -19.73 9.45 -1.34
N PRO A 160 -19.84 9.91 -0.08
CA PRO A 160 -20.44 11.20 0.21
C PRO A 160 -19.72 12.32 -0.56
N ALA A 161 -20.45 13.23 -1.21
CA ALA A 161 -19.86 14.28 -2.03
C ALA A 161 -18.88 15.19 -1.23
N TRP A 162 -19.13 15.38 0.07
CA TRP A 162 -18.29 16.17 0.96
C TRP A 162 -16.91 15.54 1.22
N SER A 163 -16.76 14.21 1.11
CA SER A 163 -15.48 13.53 1.35
C SER A 163 -14.58 13.49 0.11
N LYS A 164 -15.11 13.78 -1.08
CA LYS A 164 -14.35 13.72 -2.34
C LYS A 164 -13.20 14.74 -2.41
N PRO A 165 -13.39 16.04 -2.11
CA PRO A 165 -12.29 17.00 -2.13
C PRO A 165 -11.13 16.66 -1.17
N PRO A 166 -11.35 16.34 0.12
CA PRO A 166 -10.23 16.02 1.02
C PRO A 166 -9.53 14.71 0.62
N LEU A 167 -10.26 13.72 0.10
CA LEU A 167 -9.64 12.50 -0.46
C LEU A 167 -8.77 12.81 -1.68
N ALA A 168 -9.20 13.73 -2.54
CA ALA A 168 -8.43 14.13 -3.71
C ALA A 168 -7.12 14.82 -3.29
N VAL A 169 -7.21 15.76 -2.34
CA VAL A 169 -6.03 16.45 -1.78
C VAL A 169 -5.08 15.45 -1.11
N LEU A 170 -5.60 14.54 -0.29
CA LEU A 170 -4.80 13.52 0.39
C LEU A 170 -4.11 12.59 -0.61
N GLY A 171 -4.87 12.06 -1.58
CA GLY A 171 -4.35 11.17 -2.61
C GLY A 171 -3.32 11.84 -3.52
N SER A 172 -3.57 13.07 -3.96
CA SER A 172 -2.62 13.88 -4.72
C SER A 172 -1.38 14.24 -3.92
N GLY A 173 -1.49 14.52 -2.63
CA GLY A 173 -0.35 14.78 -1.74
C GLY A 173 0.58 13.57 -1.64
N TRP A 174 0.02 12.39 -1.35
CA TRP A 174 0.79 11.13 -1.30
C TRP A 174 1.41 10.79 -2.65
N LEU A 175 0.66 10.97 -3.75
CA LEU A 175 1.16 10.72 -5.10
C LEU A 175 2.30 11.68 -5.47
N GLY A 176 2.16 12.97 -5.15
CA GLY A 176 3.17 14.00 -5.41
C GLY A 176 4.46 13.77 -4.62
N ILE A 177 4.35 13.47 -3.32
CA ILE A 177 5.49 13.11 -2.47
C ILE A 177 6.16 11.83 -2.99
N GLY A 178 5.36 10.81 -3.33
CA GLY A 178 5.87 9.55 -3.85
C GLY A 178 6.64 9.72 -5.15
N ALA A 179 6.07 10.46 -6.11
CA ALA A 179 6.74 10.78 -7.36
C ALA A 179 8.01 11.61 -7.12
N GLY A 180 7.94 12.60 -6.24
CA GLY A 180 9.08 13.44 -5.87
C GLY A 180 10.24 12.64 -5.30
N LEU A 181 9.96 11.75 -4.34
CA LEU A 181 10.95 10.87 -3.73
C LEU A 181 11.54 9.85 -4.72
N LEU A 182 10.77 9.42 -5.73
CA LEU A 182 11.24 8.49 -6.76
C LEU A 182 12.18 9.16 -7.78
N PHE A 183 11.77 10.31 -8.33
CA PHE A 183 12.47 10.96 -9.44
C PHE A 183 13.52 11.97 -8.98
N PHE A 184 13.30 12.64 -7.85
CA PHE A 184 14.18 13.67 -7.30
C PHE A 184 14.51 13.40 -5.82
N PRO A 185 15.08 12.23 -5.48
CA PRO A 185 15.30 11.80 -4.10
C PRO A 185 16.21 12.73 -3.30
N ALA A 186 17.15 13.43 -3.92
CA ALA A 186 18.04 14.36 -3.23
C ALA A 186 17.29 15.60 -2.69
N PHE A 187 16.36 16.13 -3.48
CA PHE A 187 15.57 17.29 -3.09
C PHE A 187 14.46 16.89 -2.11
N TRP A 188 13.65 15.89 -2.45
CA TRP A 188 12.53 15.47 -1.61
C TRP A 188 12.97 14.71 -0.36
N GLY A 189 14.08 13.98 -0.41
CA GLY A 189 14.65 13.32 0.76
C GLY A 189 15.15 14.32 1.81
N ALA A 190 15.69 15.47 1.37
CA ALA A 190 16.10 16.54 2.29
C ALA A 190 14.92 17.25 2.98
N LEU A 191 13.70 17.10 2.43
CA LEU A 191 12.47 17.60 3.04
C LEU A 191 11.86 16.60 4.05
N LEU A 192 12.37 15.37 4.15
CA LEU A 192 11.90 14.46 5.19
C LEU A 192 12.41 14.93 6.56
N PRO A 193 11.59 14.83 7.63
CA PRO A 193 11.99 15.27 8.96
C PRO A 193 12.97 14.32 9.65
N TRP A 194 13.66 13.44 8.92
CA TRP A 194 14.72 12.56 9.42
C TRP A 194 15.73 12.31 8.30
N THR A 195 16.90 11.75 8.65
CA THR A 195 17.93 11.51 7.65
C THR A 195 17.59 10.31 6.77
N VAL A 196 17.67 10.50 5.46
CA VAL A 196 17.48 9.42 4.47
C VAL A 196 18.59 9.41 3.45
N ASN A 197 18.92 8.21 2.98
CA ASN A 197 19.72 8.08 1.78
C ASN A 197 18.82 7.96 0.54
N ARG A 198 19.42 7.89 -0.64
CA ARG A 198 18.71 7.76 -1.91
C ARG A 198 17.79 6.54 -1.97
N ALA A 199 18.26 5.37 -1.52
CA ALA A 199 17.51 4.11 -1.60
C ALA A 199 16.29 4.14 -0.66
N ASP A 200 16.45 4.67 0.54
CA ASP A 200 15.38 4.88 1.51
C ASP A 200 14.33 5.86 0.99
N ALA A 201 14.78 7.02 0.48
CA ALA A 201 13.90 8.01 -0.11
C ALA A 201 13.05 7.39 -1.21
N GLN A 202 13.67 6.69 -2.17
CA GLN A 202 12.95 6.05 -3.27
C GLN A 202 12.04 4.91 -2.78
N GLY A 203 12.48 4.11 -1.81
CA GLY A 203 11.67 3.03 -1.22
C GLY A 203 10.41 3.55 -0.52
N LEU A 204 10.54 4.61 0.28
CA LEU A 204 9.41 5.35 0.85
C LEU A 204 8.54 5.98 -0.24
N GLY A 205 9.16 6.49 -1.30
CA GLY A 205 8.49 7.05 -2.47
C GLY A 205 7.57 6.06 -3.17
N VAL A 206 7.98 4.79 -3.32
CA VAL A 206 7.12 3.72 -3.88
C VAL A 206 5.85 3.54 -3.02
N TRP A 207 6.00 3.47 -1.70
CA TRP A 207 4.87 3.31 -0.79
C TRP A 207 3.94 4.52 -0.80
N ALA A 208 4.49 5.73 -0.77
CA ALA A 208 3.74 6.96 -0.88
C ALA A 208 2.95 7.02 -2.21
N LEU A 209 3.58 6.63 -3.33
CA LEU A 209 2.93 6.58 -4.63
C LEU A 209 1.81 5.54 -4.66
N ALA A 210 2.03 4.35 -4.09
CA ALA A 210 1.01 3.31 -3.99
C ALA A 210 -0.19 3.76 -3.14
N LEU A 211 0.04 4.44 -2.02
CA LEU A 211 -1.02 5.03 -1.18
C LEU A 211 -1.81 6.09 -1.96
N GLY A 212 -1.12 7.00 -2.66
CA GLY A 212 -1.76 8.01 -3.50
C GLY A 212 -2.64 7.40 -4.59
N VAL A 213 -2.14 6.38 -5.30
CA VAL A 213 -2.91 5.65 -6.31
C VAL A 213 -4.10 4.90 -5.70
N GLY A 214 -3.94 4.31 -4.52
CA GLY A 214 -5.04 3.64 -3.81
C GLY A 214 -6.16 4.61 -3.40
N VAL A 215 -5.79 5.76 -2.83
CA VAL A 215 -6.73 6.80 -2.41
C VAL A 215 -7.43 7.43 -3.60
N LEU A 216 -6.70 7.82 -4.65
CA LEU A 216 -7.32 8.38 -5.87
C LEU A 216 -8.14 7.34 -6.62
N GLY A 217 -7.71 6.07 -6.64
CA GLY A 217 -8.48 4.96 -7.19
C GLY A 217 -9.85 4.80 -6.51
N SER A 218 -9.93 5.06 -5.21
CA SER A 218 -11.22 5.04 -4.49
C SER A 218 -12.19 6.11 -4.97
N LEU A 219 -11.72 7.28 -5.39
CA LEU A 219 -12.54 8.35 -5.96
C LEU A 219 -13.08 7.99 -7.35
N VAL A 220 -12.27 7.29 -8.14
CA VAL A 220 -12.67 6.83 -9.48
C VAL A 220 -13.71 5.71 -9.37
N GLU A 221 -13.62 4.84 -8.36
CA GLU A 221 -14.61 3.80 -8.12
C GLU A 221 -15.95 4.37 -7.63
N ASP A 222 -15.89 5.38 -6.75
CA ASP A 222 -17.06 6.03 -6.13
C ASP A 222 -18.07 5.05 -5.50
N ASP A 223 -17.60 3.90 -4.98
CA ASP A 223 -18.44 2.88 -4.33
C ASP A 223 -17.74 2.25 -3.11
N LEU A 224 -18.28 2.52 -1.91
CA LEU A 224 -17.79 2.02 -0.63
C LEU A 224 -17.74 0.49 -0.55
N ALA A 225 -18.66 -0.20 -1.22
CA ALA A 225 -18.71 -1.67 -1.21
C ALA A 225 -17.49 -2.27 -1.93
N ARG A 226 -17.04 -1.60 -2.99
CA ARG A 226 -15.93 -2.03 -3.86
C ARG A 226 -14.56 -1.69 -3.29
N ILE A 227 -14.48 -0.68 -2.42
CA ILE A 227 -13.22 -0.31 -1.74
C ILE A 227 -13.08 -0.94 -0.36
N ARG A 228 -13.96 -1.87 0.03
CA ARG A 228 -13.97 -2.51 1.37
C ARG A 228 -12.62 -3.12 1.78
N PRO A 229 -11.87 -3.84 0.91
CA PRO A 229 -10.54 -4.31 1.27
C PRO A 229 -9.56 -3.17 1.57
N ALA A 230 -9.60 -2.10 0.75
CA ALA A 230 -8.74 -0.92 0.93
C ALA A 230 -9.07 -0.17 2.24
N LEU A 231 -10.36 -0.06 2.61
CA LEU A 231 -10.80 0.56 3.86
C LEU A 231 -10.26 -0.14 5.12
N ARG A 232 -9.86 -1.41 5.03
CA ARG A 232 -9.18 -2.12 6.14
C ARG A 232 -7.67 -1.89 6.12
N ALA A 233 -7.08 -1.82 4.94
CA ALA A 233 -5.64 -1.66 4.76
C ALA A 233 -5.16 -0.29 5.25
N VAL A 234 -5.83 0.77 4.81
CA VAL A 234 -5.41 2.16 5.04
C VAL A 234 -5.26 2.51 6.53
N PRO A 235 -6.25 2.26 7.41
CA PRO A 235 -6.09 2.57 8.83
C PRO A 235 -5.05 1.68 9.51
N ALA A 236 -4.92 0.41 9.09
CA ALA A 236 -3.90 -0.50 9.63
C ALA A 236 -2.48 -0.02 9.26
N VAL A 237 -2.27 0.41 8.01
CA VAL A 237 -1.01 1.04 7.58
C VAL A 237 -0.75 2.32 8.37
N ALA A 238 -1.74 3.21 8.48
CA ALA A 238 -1.58 4.46 9.21
C ALA A 238 -1.22 4.23 10.69
N LEU A 239 -1.85 3.27 11.36
CA LEU A 239 -1.51 2.88 12.73
C LEU A 239 -0.10 2.30 12.83
N ALA A 240 0.28 1.39 11.93
CA ALA A 240 1.62 0.80 11.94
C ALA A 240 2.70 1.86 11.74
N LEU A 241 2.49 2.80 10.82
CA LEU A 241 3.38 3.94 10.61
C LEU A 241 3.46 4.83 11.86
N ALA A 242 2.30 5.16 12.47
CA ALA A 242 2.25 5.96 13.68
C ALA A 242 3.00 5.31 14.85
N VAL A 243 2.92 3.98 15.00
CA VAL A 243 3.66 3.23 16.02
C VAL A 243 5.17 3.36 15.82
N VAL A 244 5.66 3.14 14.60
CA VAL A 244 7.10 3.26 14.30
C VAL A 244 7.59 4.70 14.47
N LEU A 245 6.83 5.68 13.96
CA LEU A 245 7.13 7.11 14.11
C LEU A 245 7.15 7.54 15.59
N GLY A 246 6.18 7.10 16.39
CA GLY A 246 6.11 7.40 17.82
C GLY A 246 7.24 6.77 18.61
N ALA A 247 7.55 5.49 18.35
CA ALA A 247 8.68 4.80 18.99
C ALA A 247 10.04 5.39 18.62
N ARG A 248 10.13 6.05 17.45
CA ARG A 248 11.32 6.74 16.96
C ARG A 248 11.15 8.26 16.93
N ALA A 249 10.35 8.80 17.84
CA ALA A 249 10.06 10.24 17.86
C ALA A 249 11.34 11.09 18.00
N ALA A 250 12.36 10.60 18.70
CA ALA A 250 13.62 11.33 18.88
C ALA A 250 14.45 11.48 17.59
N THR A 251 14.22 10.66 16.56
CA THR A 251 14.92 10.77 15.26
C THR A 251 14.17 11.64 14.25
N VAL A 252 13.01 12.18 14.64
CA VAL A 252 12.16 12.98 13.76
C VAL A 252 12.14 14.42 14.25
N ASP A 253 12.44 15.36 13.36
CA ASP A 253 12.28 16.79 13.59
C ASP A 253 10.80 17.20 13.45
N TRP A 254 10.07 17.06 14.56
CA TRP A 254 8.66 17.43 14.66
C TRP A 254 8.39 18.93 14.59
N ALA A 255 9.40 19.77 14.86
CA ALA A 255 9.26 21.22 14.80
C ALA A 255 9.29 21.75 13.36
N SER A 256 9.72 20.92 12.41
CA SER A 256 9.76 21.26 11.00
C SER A 256 8.38 21.28 10.33
N GLY A 257 8.22 22.12 9.31
CA GLY A 257 7.01 22.13 8.47
C GLY A 257 6.67 20.76 7.86
N PRO A 258 7.65 20.00 7.32
CA PRO A 258 7.43 18.62 6.87
C PRO A 258 6.99 17.65 7.97
N GLY A 259 7.46 17.82 9.20
CA GLY A 259 6.98 17.05 10.36
C GLY A 259 5.47 17.20 10.57
N ALA A 260 4.97 18.44 10.57
CA ALA A 260 3.53 18.72 10.66
C ALA A 260 2.75 18.17 9.45
N ALA A 261 3.30 18.29 8.23
CA ALA A 261 2.69 17.73 7.03
C ALA A 261 2.57 16.20 7.09
N LEU A 262 3.60 15.51 7.57
CA LEU A 262 3.58 14.05 7.76
C LEU A 262 2.49 13.62 8.75
N VAL A 263 2.41 14.29 9.90
CA VAL A 263 1.36 14.00 10.90
C VAL A 263 -0.02 14.18 10.27
N THR A 264 -0.22 15.27 9.52
CA THR A 264 -1.49 15.55 8.84
C THR A 264 -1.84 14.48 7.81
N LEU A 265 -0.87 14.01 7.03
CA LEU A 265 -1.07 12.97 6.01
C LEU A 265 -1.37 11.60 6.64
N VAL A 266 -0.66 11.21 7.69
CA VAL A 266 -0.88 9.94 8.40
C VAL A 266 -2.22 9.96 9.13
N ALA A 267 -2.54 11.05 9.83
CA ALA A 267 -3.84 11.24 10.48
C ALA A 267 -4.98 11.27 9.44
N GLY A 268 -4.75 11.91 8.28
CA GLY A 268 -5.69 11.93 7.16
C GLY A 268 -5.97 10.53 6.61
N LEU A 269 -4.96 9.68 6.44
CA LEU A 269 -5.15 8.28 6.06
C LEU A 269 -5.97 7.53 7.11
N PHE A 270 -5.63 7.67 8.39
CA PHE A 270 -6.38 7.01 9.46
C PHE A 270 -7.85 7.45 9.49
N ALA A 271 -8.10 8.76 9.46
CA ALA A 271 -9.44 9.34 9.51
C ALA A 271 -10.28 8.95 8.29
N THR A 272 -9.71 8.96 7.09
CA THR A 272 -10.41 8.56 5.85
C THR A 272 -10.73 7.07 5.85
N GLY A 273 -9.78 6.22 6.26
CA GLY A 273 -10.01 4.78 6.41
C GLY A 273 -11.09 4.44 7.45
N ALA A 274 -10.99 5.04 8.64
CA ALA A 274 -11.94 4.80 9.74
C ALA A 274 -13.34 5.33 9.42
N SER A 275 -13.45 6.54 8.88
CA SER A 275 -14.75 7.12 8.49
C SER A 275 -15.40 6.31 7.36
N GLY A 276 -14.65 5.88 6.34
CA GLY A 276 -15.16 5.02 5.29
C GLY A 276 -15.65 3.66 5.81
N HIS A 277 -14.93 3.04 6.74
CA HIS A 277 -15.37 1.80 7.38
C HIS A 277 -16.66 1.97 8.18
N TRP A 278 -16.77 3.07 8.93
CA TRP A 278 -17.96 3.40 9.70
C TRP A 278 -19.17 3.72 8.83
N LEU A 279 -18.98 4.44 7.72
CA LEU A 279 -20.05 4.71 6.75
C LEU A 279 -20.56 3.41 6.11
N LEU A 280 -19.64 2.50 5.75
CA LEU A 280 -20.00 1.20 5.20
C LEU A 280 -20.80 0.34 6.18
N THR A 281 -20.40 0.28 7.46
CA THR A 281 -21.13 -0.50 8.47
C THR A 281 -22.53 0.07 8.74
N ARG A 282 -22.68 1.40 8.72
CA ARG A 282 -24.00 2.06 8.82
C ARG A 282 -24.90 1.78 7.62
N ALA A 283 -24.34 1.78 6.41
CA ALA A 283 -25.10 1.50 5.19
C ALA A 283 -25.64 0.05 5.17
N VAL A 284 -24.84 -0.91 5.64
CA VAL A 284 -25.28 -2.32 5.77
C VAL A 284 -26.44 -2.46 6.74
N ARG A 285 -26.34 -1.86 7.94
CA ARG A 285 -27.40 -1.95 8.96
C ARG A 285 -28.74 -1.35 8.50
N ARG A 286 -28.71 -0.19 7.85
CA ARG A 286 -29.94 0.43 7.31
C ARG A 286 -30.63 -0.40 6.23
N GLY A 287 -29.85 -1.17 5.45
CA GLY A 287 -30.42 -2.07 4.45
C GLY A 287 -31.14 -3.27 5.05
N GLU A 288 -30.66 -3.75 6.21
CA GLU A 288 -31.31 -4.83 6.97
C GLU A 288 -32.63 -4.38 7.60
N ASP A 289 -32.69 -3.15 8.12
CA ASP A 289 -33.90 -2.58 8.74
C ASP A 289 -35.03 -2.32 7.71
N THR A 290 -34.71 -2.04 6.45
CA THR A 290 -35.71 -1.81 5.37
C THR A 290 -36.22 -3.10 4.71
N ALA A 291 -35.63 -4.25 5.04
CA ALA A 291 -35.98 -5.55 4.46
C ALA A 291 -36.90 -6.39 5.39
N LEU A 292 -37.28 -5.84 6.54
CA LEU A 292 -38.26 -6.37 7.50
C LEU A 292 -39.59 -5.62 7.38
#